data_AF-A0A5C3NNG1-F1
#
_entry.id   AF-A0A5C3NNG1-F1
#
_cell.length_a   1.000
_cell.length_b   1.000
_cell.length_c   1.000
_cell.angle_alpha   90.00
_cell.angle_beta   90.00
_cell.angle_gamma   90.00
#
_symmetry.space_group_name_H-M   'P 1'
#
loop_
_entity.id
_entity.type
_entity.pdbx_description
1 polymer ?
#
loop_
_entity_poly.entity_id
_entity_poly.type
_entity_poly.pdbx_seq_one_letter_code
_entity_poly.pdbx_strand_id
1 'polypeptide(L)'
;RGLSQLAAKELDLRTGQMNDALQAIRTGIGYKSMLFRKKVRGATSTRAKLRSFDEVHVADDGIRKHVRIYMQARQAALRLFLPGDEVRRTAFLAKYKTIARDELKASTTVLEAFTQGLRDKHEAWFWTMEDNEEGKTDAWTRSFRRMLWLRAHARKERWMEEKILVPFEMDCTVRFFTARGAGWRGLQAASPTPGHHAYAARQAHMWEALASHAASSFQYARA
;
A
#
# COMPACT_ATOMS: atom_id res chain seq x y z
N ARG A 1 31.44 -20.93 29.05
CA ARG A 1 30.86 -21.52 27.81
C ARG A 1 29.34 -21.75 27.87
N GLY A 2 28.71 -21.90 29.04
CA GLY A 2 27.25 -22.12 29.15
C GLY A 2 26.37 -20.87 28.95
N LEU A 3 26.82 -19.67 29.37
CA LEU A 3 26.02 -18.44 29.30
C LEU A 3 25.69 -17.99 27.86
N SER A 4 26.63 -18.16 26.93
CA SER A 4 26.39 -17.85 25.51
C SER A 4 25.40 -18.82 24.86
N GLN A 5 25.44 -20.10 25.25
CA GLN A 5 24.47 -21.10 24.77
C GLN A 5 23.07 -20.85 25.34
N LEU A 6 22.97 -20.43 26.60
CA LEU A 6 21.70 -20.01 27.21
C LEU A 6 21.12 -18.77 26.51
N ALA A 7 21.96 -17.77 26.23
CA ALA A 7 21.53 -16.57 25.50
C ALA A 7 21.03 -16.90 24.09
N ALA A 8 21.69 -17.83 23.38
CA ALA A 8 21.24 -18.30 22.08
C ALA A 8 19.87 -19.00 22.15
N LYS A 9 19.69 -19.92 23.11
CA LYS A 9 18.39 -20.59 23.33
C LYS A 9 17.29 -19.61 23.70
N GLU A 10 17.59 -18.65 24.56
CA GLU A 10 16.63 -17.60 24.92
C GLU A 10 16.24 -16.77 23.69
N LEU A 11 17.19 -16.45 22.81
CA LEU A 11 16.90 -15.74 21.56
C LEU A 11 15.95 -16.55 20.66
N ASP A 12 16.15 -17.87 20.55
CA ASP A 12 15.26 -18.76 19.80
C ASP A 12 13.84 -18.79 20.40
N LEU A 13 13.73 -18.85 21.74
CA LEU A 13 12.45 -18.79 22.45
C LEU A 13 11.74 -17.45 22.20
N ARG A 14 12.46 -16.32 22.26
CA ARG A 14 11.89 -14.99 21.94
C ARG A 14 11.47 -14.89 20.49
N THR A 15 12.20 -15.52 19.58
CA THR A 15 11.85 -15.60 18.16
C THR A 15 10.52 -16.32 17.97
N GLY A 16 10.34 -17.48 18.60
CA GLY A 16 9.06 -18.20 18.63
C GLY A 16 7.93 -17.36 19.23
N GLN A 17 8.16 -16.75 20.40
CA GLN A 17 7.17 -15.90 21.07
C GLN A 17 6.72 -14.71 20.19
N MET A 18 7.64 -14.11 19.45
CA MET A 18 7.32 -13.03 18.51
C MET A 18 6.48 -13.54 17.33
N ASN A 19 6.84 -14.67 16.73
CA ASN A 19 6.10 -15.27 15.61
C ASN A 19 4.66 -15.64 16.02
N ASP A 20 4.49 -16.25 17.20
CA ASP A 20 3.17 -16.56 17.74
C ASP A 20 2.32 -15.29 17.98
N ALA A 21 2.95 -14.25 18.54
CA ALA A 21 2.29 -12.98 18.75
C ALA A 21 1.88 -12.30 17.43
N LEU A 22 2.75 -12.33 16.42
CA LEU A 22 2.45 -11.81 15.08
C LEU A 22 1.31 -12.59 14.42
N GLN A 23 1.30 -13.92 14.54
CA GLN A 23 0.21 -14.74 14.03
C GLN A 23 -1.12 -14.41 14.72
N ALA A 24 -1.12 -14.24 16.04
CA ALA A 24 -2.31 -13.84 16.78
C ALA A 24 -2.80 -12.43 16.39
N ILE A 25 -1.89 -11.49 16.14
CA ILE A 25 -2.22 -10.14 15.63
C ILE A 25 -2.92 -10.24 14.28
N ARG A 26 -2.38 -11.02 13.34
CA ARG A 26 -2.99 -11.20 12.00
C ARG A 26 -4.39 -11.79 12.09
N THR A 27 -4.55 -12.89 12.83
CA THR A 27 -5.85 -13.55 13.03
C THR A 27 -6.84 -12.61 13.72
N GLY A 28 -6.39 -11.85 14.73
CA GLY A 28 -7.20 -10.86 15.42
C GLY A 28 -7.69 -9.74 14.49
N ILE A 29 -6.81 -9.19 13.65
CA ILE A 29 -7.19 -8.17 12.65
C ILE A 29 -8.19 -8.77 11.64
N GLY A 30 -8.01 -10.02 11.23
CA GLY A 30 -8.94 -10.72 10.37
C GLY A 30 -10.33 -10.90 10.97
N TYR A 31 -10.37 -11.38 12.21
CA TYR A 31 -11.61 -11.52 12.97
C TYR A 31 -12.31 -10.16 13.17
N LYS A 32 -11.57 -9.13 13.57
CA LYS A 32 -12.09 -7.76 13.71
C LYS A 32 -12.68 -7.24 12.39
N SER A 33 -12.02 -7.49 11.27
CA SER A 33 -12.53 -7.13 9.93
C SER A 33 -13.84 -7.87 9.61
N MET A 34 -13.91 -9.16 9.96
CA MET A 34 -15.10 -10.00 9.76
C MET A 34 -16.29 -9.50 10.59
N LEU A 35 -16.05 -9.06 11.83
CA LEU A 35 -17.07 -8.41 12.68
C LEU A 35 -17.61 -7.12 12.05
N PHE A 36 -16.74 -6.25 11.54
CA PHE A 36 -17.19 -5.04 10.83
C PHE A 36 -18.11 -5.36 9.66
N ARG A 37 -17.77 -6.39 8.87
CA ARG A 37 -18.57 -6.78 7.70
C ARG A 37 -19.89 -7.44 8.08
N LYS A 38 -19.87 -8.44 8.96
CA LYS A 38 -21.06 -9.26 9.25
C LYS A 38 -21.99 -8.65 10.29
N LYS A 39 -21.41 -8.06 11.34
CA LYS A 39 -22.16 -7.58 12.51
C LYS A 39 -22.45 -6.09 12.41
N VAL A 40 -21.42 -5.26 12.23
CA VAL A 40 -21.58 -3.80 12.27
C VAL A 40 -22.37 -3.26 11.07
N ARG A 41 -22.03 -3.67 9.83
CA ARG A 41 -22.76 -3.22 8.62
C ARG A 41 -24.17 -3.82 8.51
N GLY A 42 -24.38 -5.03 9.03
CA GLY A 42 -25.68 -5.72 8.99
C GLY A 42 -26.63 -5.31 10.12
N ALA A 43 -26.18 -4.51 11.09
CA ALA A 43 -27.02 -4.11 12.21
C ALA A 43 -28.07 -3.08 11.79
N THR A 44 -29.34 -3.43 11.96
CA THR A 44 -30.50 -2.60 11.57
C THR A 44 -30.95 -1.63 12.67
N SER A 45 -30.57 -1.85 13.92
CA SER A 45 -30.95 -1.01 15.06
C SER A 45 -29.73 -0.44 15.80
N THR A 46 -29.92 0.70 16.46
CA THR A 46 -28.89 1.35 17.28
C THR A 46 -28.35 0.41 18.37
N ARG A 47 -29.23 -0.35 19.03
CA ARG A 47 -28.83 -1.33 20.05
C ARG A 47 -28.00 -2.48 19.47
N ALA A 48 -28.39 -3.01 18.31
CA ALA A 48 -27.64 -4.06 17.63
C ALA A 48 -26.27 -3.55 17.16
N LYS A 49 -26.21 -2.28 16.73
CA LYS A 49 -24.96 -1.62 16.32
C LYS A 49 -24.01 -1.45 17.50
N LEU A 50 -24.50 -0.97 18.65
CA LEU A 50 -23.70 -0.86 19.88
C LEU A 50 -23.10 -2.20 20.30
N ARG A 51 -23.91 -3.27 20.39
CA ARG A 51 -23.40 -4.62 20.70
C ARG A 51 -22.36 -5.12 19.71
N SER A 52 -22.55 -4.81 18.42
CA SER A 52 -21.57 -5.17 17.39
C SER A 52 -20.25 -4.43 17.58
N PHE A 53 -20.29 -3.18 18.07
CA PHE A 53 -19.08 -2.44 18.43
C PHE A 53 -18.42 -2.98 19.70
N ASP A 54 -19.19 -3.43 20.70
CA ASP A 54 -18.62 -4.10 21.89
C ASP A 54 -17.80 -5.33 21.49
N GLU A 55 -18.31 -6.17 20.59
CA GLU A 55 -17.56 -7.33 20.04
C GLU A 55 -16.26 -6.87 19.32
N VAL A 56 -16.32 -5.76 18.56
CA VAL A 56 -15.14 -5.17 17.90
C VAL A 56 -14.12 -4.66 18.92
N HIS A 57 -14.56 -4.08 20.04
CA HIS A 57 -13.68 -3.61 21.10
C HIS A 57 -12.97 -4.78 21.79
N VAL A 58 -13.68 -5.86 22.09
CA VAL A 58 -13.08 -7.10 22.63
C VAL A 58 -12.00 -7.65 21.69
N ALA A 59 -12.28 -7.69 20.38
CA ALA A 59 -11.29 -8.10 19.39
C ALA A 59 -10.08 -7.15 19.35
N ASP A 60 -10.30 -5.84 19.44
CA ASP A 60 -9.24 -4.83 19.47
C ASP A 60 -8.33 -4.95 20.70
N ASP A 61 -8.90 -5.22 21.88
CA ASP A 61 -8.14 -5.41 23.11
C ASP A 61 -7.30 -6.69 23.05
N GLY A 62 -7.83 -7.77 22.44
CA GLY A 62 -7.06 -8.97 22.13
C GLY A 62 -5.84 -8.68 21.25
N ILE A 63 -6.03 -7.91 20.16
CA ILE A 63 -4.92 -7.50 19.28
C ILE A 63 -3.88 -6.70 20.07
N ARG A 64 -4.30 -5.70 20.85
CA ARG A 64 -3.39 -4.86 21.66
C ARG A 64 -2.60 -5.68 22.67
N LYS A 65 -3.21 -6.71 23.28
CA LYS A 65 -2.50 -7.63 24.18
C LYS A 65 -1.37 -8.34 23.45
N HIS A 66 -1.61 -8.89 22.26
CA HIS A 66 -0.58 -9.56 21.48
C HIS A 66 0.51 -8.60 20.99
N VAL A 67 0.17 -7.35 20.64
CA VAL A 67 1.16 -6.31 20.34
C VAL A 67 2.07 -6.03 21.53
N ARG A 68 1.54 -5.96 22.76
CA ARG A 68 2.35 -5.77 23.97
C ARG A 68 3.31 -6.94 24.18
N ILE A 69 2.83 -8.18 24.02
CA ILE A 69 3.66 -9.38 24.12
C ILE A 69 4.80 -9.34 23.09
N TYR A 70 4.47 -9.02 21.83
CA TYR A 70 5.46 -8.85 20.77
C TYR A 70 6.52 -7.80 21.11
N MET A 71 6.10 -6.60 21.54
CA MET A 71 7.03 -5.51 21.90
C MET A 71 7.94 -5.90 23.06
N GLN A 72 7.40 -6.56 24.08
CA GLN A 72 8.19 -7.03 25.22
C GLN A 72 9.20 -8.09 24.80
N ALA A 73 8.79 -9.09 24.01
CA ALA A 73 9.67 -10.13 23.49
C ALA A 73 10.79 -9.55 22.60
N ARG A 74 10.45 -8.57 21.75
CA ARG A 74 11.42 -7.85 20.91
C ARG A 74 12.44 -7.06 21.74
N GLN A 75 12.00 -6.37 22.78
CA GLN A 75 12.90 -5.64 23.68
C GLN A 75 13.81 -6.59 24.48
N ALA A 76 13.28 -7.73 24.93
CA ALA A 76 14.07 -8.77 25.59
C ALA A 76 15.13 -9.35 24.64
N ALA A 77 14.75 -9.70 23.41
CA ALA A 77 15.68 -10.19 22.39
C ALA A 77 16.79 -9.17 22.06
N LEU A 78 16.45 -7.88 22.00
CA LEU A 78 17.45 -6.84 21.74
C LEU A 78 18.53 -6.73 22.82
N ARG A 79 18.22 -7.08 24.07
CA ARG A 79 19.18 -7.08 25.18
C ARG A 79 20.14 -8.27 25.16
N LEU A 80 19.87 -9.29 24.34
CA LEU A 80 20.71 -10.48 24.22
C LEU A 80 21.86 -10.29 23.21
N PHE A 81 21.78 -9.30 22.33
CA PHE A 81 22.85 -9.00 21.38
C PHE A 81 24.03 -8.33 22.07
N LEU A 82 25.22 -8.86 21.85
CA LEU A 82 26.47 -8.29 22.35
C LEU A 82 27.01 -7.22 21.37
N PRO A 83 27.87 -6.28 21.82
CA PRO A 83 28.44 -5.22 20.97
C PRO A 83 29.26 -5.70 19.75
N GLY A 84 29.56 -7.00 19.64
CA GLY A 84 30.24 -7.62 18.50
C GLY A 84 29.31 -8.29 17.46
N ASP A 85 28.00 -8.36 17.72
CA ASP A 85 27.02 -9.08 16.89
C ASP A 85 26.17 -8.13 16.01
N GLU A 86 26.74 -7.01 15.57
CA GLU A 86 25.99 -5.96 14.84
C GLU A 86 25.33 -6.46 13.54
N VAL A 87 25.96 -7.41 12.83
CA VAL A 87 25.38 -8.03 11.63
C VAL A 87 24.11 -8.83 11.96
N ARG A 88 24.14 -9.61 13.04
CA ARG A 88 22.97 -10.41 13.46
C ARG A 88 21.87 -9.51 14.00
N ARG A 89 22.25 -8.46 14.73
CA ARG A 89 21.32 -7.46 15.27
C ARG A 89 20.63 -6.68 14.17
N THR A 90 21.34 -6.25 13.13
CA THR A 90 20.77 -5.55 11.97
C THR A 90 19.83 -6.45 11.18
N ALA A 91 20.21 -7.69 10.91
CA ALA A 91 19.33 -8.68 10.29
C ALA A 91 18.05 -8.93 11.13
N PHE A 92 18.20 -9.03 12.45
CA PHE A 92 17.08 -9.15 13.39
C PHE A 92 16.14 -7.93 13.32
N LEU A 93 16.68 -6.71 13.32
CA LEU A 93 15.90 -5.48 13.25
C LEU A 93 15.21 -5.28 11.90
N ALA A 94 15.81 -5.79 10.81
CA ALA A 94 15.21 -5.78 9.48
C ALA A 94 13.99 -6.71 9.41
N LYS A 95 14.07 -7.88 10.07
CA LYS A 95 12.99 -8.86 10.17
C LYS A 95 11.90 -8.42 11.16
N TYR A 96 12.27 -8.13 12.42
CA TYR A 96 11.34 -7.80 13.50
C TYR A 96 11.28 -6.29 13.75
N LYS A 97 10.33 -5.63 13.08
CA LYS A 97 10.15 -4.17 13.15
C LYS A 97 9.20 -3.78 14.28
N THR A 98 9.17 -2.50 14.64
CA THR A 98 8.14 -2.00 15.56
C THR A 98 6.78 -1.97 14.86
N ILE A 99 5.70 -2.00 15.64
CA ILE A 99 4.32 -2.02 15.16
C ILE A 99 3.69 -0.71 15.60
N ALA A 100 3.30 0.11 14.63
CA ALA A 100 2.62 1.37 14.87
C ALA A 100 1.11 1.14 15.05
N ARG A 101 0.43 2.08 15.73
CA ARG A 101 -1.03 2.00 15.93
C ARG A 101 -1.79 2.01 14.61
N ASP A 102 -1.29 2.75 13.62
CA ASP A 102 -1.93 2.84 12.30
C ASP A 102 -1.88 1.52 11.52
N GLU A 103 -0.89 0.67 11.78
CA GLU A 103 -0.75 -0.66 11.17
C GLU A 103 -1.74 -1.69 11.72
N LEU A 104 -2.39 -1.40 12.85
CA LEU A 104 -3.40 -2.25 13.49
C LEU A 104 -4.83 -1.93 13.03
N LYS A 105 -5.00 -0.97 12.10
CA LYS A 105 -6.32 -0.62 11.59
C LYS A 105 -6.91 -1.82 10.86
N ALA A 106 -8.07 -2.27 11.32
CA ALA A 106 -8.88 -3.25 10.60
C ALA A 106 -9.37 -2.59 9.31
N SER A 107 -8.66 -2.86 8.22
CA SER A 107 -9.06 -2.36 6.92
C SER A 107 -10.24 -3.23 6.48
N THR A 108 -11.46 -2.73 6.32
CA THR A 108 -12.58 -3.50 5.72
C THR A 108 -12.26 -4.00 4.30
N THR A 109 -11.37 -3.24 3.68
CA THR A 109 -10.45 -3.49 2.57
C THR A 109 -9.72 -4.85 2.59
N VAL A 110 -9.52 -5.47 3.76
CA VAL A 110 -9.01 -6.83 3.97
C VAL A 110 -9.99 -7.89 3.42
N LEU A 111 -11.28 -7.56 3.33
CA LEU A 111 -12.35 -8.48 2.93
C LEU A 111 -12.98 -8.14 1.58
N GLU A 112 -12.77 -6.94 1.05
CA GLU A 112 -13.33 -6.50 -0.23
C GLU A 112 -12.21 -6.30 -1.22
N ALA A 113 -12.03 -7.26 -2.13
CA ALA A 113 -11.01 -7.21 -3.19
C ALA A 113 -11.08 -5.91 -4.02
N PHE A 114 -12.28 -5.31 -4.13
CA PHE A 114 -12.60 -4.21 -5.04
C PHE A 114 -12.82 -2.84 -4.35
N THR A 115 -12.26 -2.59 -3.16
CA THR A 115 -12.41 -1.26 -2.54
C THR A 115 -11.62 -0.20 -3.32
N GLN A 116 -12.31 0.79 -3.88
CA GLN A 116 -11.70 1.94 -4.56
C GLN A 116 -10.91 2.81 -3.57
N GLY A 117 -9.88 3.53 -4.04
CA GLY A 117 -9.06 4.42 -3.19
C GLY A 117 -7.98 3.72 -2.35
N LEU A 118 -7.66 2.46 -2.67
CA LEU A 118 -6.57 1.69 -2.04
C LEU A 118 -5.26 1.69 -2.83
N ARG A 119 -5.17 2.49 -3.91
CA ARG A 119 -4.05 2.50 -4.87
C ARG A 119 -2.68 2.56 -4.17
N ASP A 120 -2.57 3.43 -3.16
CA ASP A 120 -1.30 3.81 -2.51
C ASP A 120 -1.20 3.36 -1.05
N LYS A 121 -2.16 2.58 -0.55
CA LYS A 121 -2.08 2.09 0.84
C LYS A 121 -1.13 0.91 0.90
N HIS A 122 0.01 1.13 1.53
CA HIS A 122 0.93 0.06 1.91
C HIS A 122 0.37 -0.69 3.12
N GLU A 123 0.40 -2.01 3.03
CA GLU A 123 -0.03 -2.88 4.11
C GLU A 123 1.10 -3.01 5.14
N ALA A 124 0.74 -3.29 6.39
CA ALA A 124 1.72 -3.44 7.46
C ALA A 124 2.75 -4.55 7.17
N TRP A 125 4.00 -4.31 7.57
CA TRP A 125 5.14 -5.19 7.25
C TRP A 125 4.96 -6.64 7.71
N PHE A 126 4.20 -6.85 8.79
CA PHE A 126 3.97 -8.19 9.34
C PHE A 126 3.09 -9.05 8.43
N TRP A 127 2.34 -8.51 7.46
CA TRP A 127 1.53 -9.33 6.55
C TRP A 127 2.35 -10.13 5.54
N THR A 128 3.52 -9.63 5.16
CA THR A 128 4.44 -10.25 4.21
C THR A 128 5.50 -11.13 4.86
N MET A 129 5.53 -11.19 6.20
CA MET A 129 6.46 -12.05 6.93
C MET A 129 6.01 -13.52 6.88
N GLU A 130 6.99 -14.38 6.63
CA GLU A 130 6.88 -15.83 6.80
C GLU A 130 7.31 -16.18 8.22
N ASP A 131 6.33 -16.59 9.02
CA ASP A 131 6.54 -16.84 10.45
C ASP A 131 6.74 -18.33 10.78
N ASN A 132 6.33 -19.23 9.88
CA ASN A 132 6.41 -20.68 10.09
C ASN A 132 6.97 -21.39 8.84
N GLU A 133 7.99 -22.23 9.04
CA GLU A 133 8.42 -23.26 8.07
C GLU A 133 7.43 -24.43 8.02
N GLU A 134 6.60 -24.62 9.06
CA GLU A 134 5.56 -25.64 9.11
C GLU A 134 4.18 -25.09 8.69
N GLY A 135 3.65 -25.65 7.60
CA GLY A 135 2.49 -25.21 6.82
C GLY A 135 1.11 -25.13 7.50
N LYS A 136 1.01 -24.88 8.81
CA LYS A 136 -0.26 -24.60 9.50
C LYS A 136 -0.65 -23.11 9.39
N THR A 137 -0.64 -22.57 8.18
CA THR A 137 -1.26 -21.26 7.93
C THR A 137 -2.77 -21.45 7.90
N ASP A 138 -3.50 -20.73 8.77
CA ASP A 138 -4.96 -20.72 8.78
C ASP A 138 -5.53 -20.40 7.38
N ALA A 139 -6.65 -21.02 7.03
CA ALA A 139 -7.27 -20.87 5.71
C ALA A 139 -7.57 -19.41 5.37
N TRP A 140 -7.96 -18.63 6.38
CA TRP A 140 -8.17 -17.20 6.25
C TRP A 140 -6.86 -16.45 5.91
N THR A 141 -5.78 -16.71 6.64
CA THR A 141 -4.46 -16.10 6.39
C THR A 141 -3.92 -16.44 5.00
N ARG A 142 -4.16 -17.67 4.52
CA ARG A 142 -3.80 -18.08 3.14
C ARG A 142 -4.56 -17.28 2.09
N SER A 143 -5.88 -17.18 2.23
CA SER A 143 -6.72 -16.37 1.31
C SER A 143 -6.33 -14.90 1.35
N PHE A 144 -6.01 -14.38 2.53
CA PHE A 144 -5.56 -13.00 2.69
C PHE A 144 -4.21 -12.75 1.99
N ARG A 145 -3.22 -13.61 2.20
CA ARG A 145 -1.92 -13.53 1.51
C ARG A 145 -2.09 -13.61 -0.02
N ARG A 146 -2.97 -14.49 -0.51
CA ARG A 146 -3.29 -14.58 -1.96
C ARG A 146 -3.87 -13.27 -2.49
N MET A 147 -4.83 -12.67 -1.77
CA MET A 147 -5.41 -11.37 -2.15
C MET A 147 -4.35 -10.26 -2.16
N LEU A 148 -3.49 -10.20 -1.13
CA LEU A 148 -2.40 -9.24 -1.08
C LEU A 148 -1.44 -9.39 -2.27
N TRP A 149 -1.06 -10.62 -2.58
CA TRP A 149 -0.22 -10.91 -3.72
C TRP A 149 -0.88 -10.48 -5.04
N LEU A 150 -2.16 -10.79 -5.26
CA LEU A 150 -2.90 -10.37 -6.45
C LEU A 150 -2.95 -8.84 -6.60
N ARG A 151 -3.11 -8.09 -5.50
CA ARG A 151 -3.07 -6.62 -5.51
C ARG A 151 -1.69 -6.09 -5.86
N ALA A 152 -0.65 -6.65 -5.25
CA ALA A 152 0.73 -6.26 -5.54
C ALA A 152 1.09 -6.56 -7.00
N HIS A 153 0.70 -7.73 -7.51
CA HIS A 153 0.85 -8.12 -8.90
C HIS A 153 0.12 -7.15 -9.84
N ALA A 154 -1.17 -6.89 -9.60
CA ALA A 154 -1.94 -5.95 -10.42
C ALA A 154 -1.36 -4.52 -10.40
N ARG A 155 -0.80 -4.07 -9.28
CA ARG A 155 -0.08 -2.79 -9.20
C ARG A 155 1.18 -2.81 -10.07
N LYS A 156 1.97 -3.88 -9.97
CA LYS A 156 3.19 -4.07 -10.75
C LYS A 156 2.91 -4.10 -12.25
N GLU A 157 1.91 -4.87 -12.69
CA GLU A 157 1.51 -4.94 -14.11
C GLU A 157 1.06 -3.57 -14.63
N ARG A 158 0.19 -2.86 -13.90
CA ARG A 158 -0.21 -1.49 -14.28
C ARG A 158 0.98 -0.54 -14.39
N TRP A 159 1.92 -0.60 -13.45
CA TRP A 159 3.12 0.24 -13.52
C TRP A 159 3.99 -0.10 -14.74
N MET A 160 4.06 -1.38 -15.11
CA MET A 160 4.76 -1.79 -16.34
C MET A 160 4.04 -1.31 -17.61
N GLU A 161 2.71 -1.32 -17.62
CA GLU A 161 1.90 -0.71 -18.68
C GLU A 161 2.10 0.82 -18.75
N GLU A 162 1.96 1.53 -17.62
CA GLU A 162 2.14 2.99 -17.53
C GLU A 162 3.54 3.41 -18.01
N LYS A 163 4.58 2.61 -17.73
CA LYS A 163 5.95 2.87 -18.23
C LYS A 163 6.02 2.91 -19.76
N ILE A 164 5.17 2.17 -20.46
CA ILE A 164 5.11 2.12 -21.92
C ILE A 164 4.13 3.17 -22.47
N LEU A 165 2.95 3.28 -21.85
CA LEU A 165 1.86 4.13 -22.33
C LEU A 165 2.12 5.62 -22.10
N VAL A 166 2.66 6.02 -20.95
CA VAL A 166 2.86 7.43 -20.62
C VAL A 166 3.77 8.16 -21.63
N PRO A 167 4.92 7.58 -22.05
CA PRO A 167 5.72 8.19 -23.12
C PRO A 167 4.94 8.33 -24.44
N PHE A 168 4.15 7.32 -24.81
CA PHE A 168 3.35 7.37 -26.03
C PHE A 168 2.26 8.45 -25.95
N GLU A 169 1.56 8.55 -24.82
CA GLU A 169 0.56 9.58 -24.57
C GLU A 169 1.16 10.99 -24.58
N MET A 170 2.37 11.18 -24.05
CA MET A 170 3.11 12.44 -24.14
C MET A 170 3.35 12.84 -25.61
N ASP A 171 3.82 11.91 -26.44
CA ASP A 171 4.05 12.18 -27.87
C ASP A 171 2.73 12.47 -28.60
N CYS A 172 1.68 11.69 -28.32
CA CYS A 172 0.34 11.90 -28.86
C CYS A 172 -0.21 13.29 -28.49
N THR A 173 0.01 13.74 -27.25
CA THR A 173 -0.44 15.06 -26.77
C THR A 173 0.23 16.19 -27.55
N VAL A 174 1.54 16.13 -27.75
CA VAL A 174 2.29 17.12 -28.54
C VAL A 174 1.80 17.12 -29.99
N ARG A 175 1.66 15.94 -30.61
CA ARG A 175 1.15 15.81 -31.98
C ARG A 175 -0.26 16.38 -32.13
N PHE A 176 -1.12 16.12 -31.15
CA PHE A 176 -2.49 16.64 -31.14
C PHE A 176 -2.53 18.17 -31.09
N PHE A 177 -1.76 18.80 -30.19
CA PHE A 177 -1.68 20.26 -30.11
C PHE A 177 -1.10 20.88 -31.38
N THR A 178 -0.03 20.31 -31.93
CA THR A 178 0.55 20.75 -33.21
C THR A 178 -0.45 20.66 -34.36
N ALA A 179 -1.18 19.54 -34.47
CA ALA A 179 -2.20 19.36 -35.49
C ALA A 179 -3.36 20.37 -35.33
N ARG A 180 -3.78 20.66 -34.09
CA ARG A 180 -4.77 21.70 -33.80
C ARG A 180 -4.28 23.09 -34.21
N GLY A 181 -3.04 23.45 -33.86
CA GLY A 181 -2.43 24.72 -34.26
C GLY A 181 -2.39 24.88 -35.78
N ALA A 182 -1.93 23.85 -36.50
CA ALA A 182 -1.90 23.84 -37.96
C ALA A 182 -3.30 23.98 -38.58
N GLY A 183 -4.30 23.30 -38.03
CA GLY A 183 -5.70 23.44 -38.46
C GLY A 183 -6.21 24.87 -38.30
N TRP A 184 -5.93 25.53 -37.17
CA TRP A 184 -6.29 26.92 -36.95
C TRP A 184 -5.53 27.91 -37.85
N ARG A 185 -4.25 27.64 -38.18
CA ARG A 185 -3.53 28.42 -39.21
C ARG A 185 -4.17 28.29 -40.58
N GLY A 186 -4.62 27.09 -40.95
CA GLY A 186 -5.37 26.88 -42.19
C GLY A 186 -6.65 27.71 -42.24
N LEU A 187 -7.40 27.73 -41.14
CA LEU A 187 -8.61 28.57 -41.00
C LEU A 187 -8.29 30.07 -41.01
N GLN A 188 -7.18 30.49 -40.41
CA GLN A 188 -6.70 31.87 -40.47
C GLN A 188 -6.46 32.29 -41.92
N ALA A 189 -5.74 31.47 -42.71
CA ALA A 189 -5.45 31.75 -44.11
C ALA A 189 -6.71 31.78 -44.99
N ALA A 190 -7.72 30.98 -44.66
CA ALA A 190 -9.00 30.93 -45.37
C ALA A 190 -10.07 31.90 -44.82
N SER A 191 -9.72 32.75 -43.84
CA SER A 191 -10.70 33.60 -43.15
C SER A 191 -11.18 34.77 -44.03
N PRO A 192 -12.50 34.93 -44.24
CA PRO A 192 -13.04 35.95 -45.14
C PRO A 192 -13.10 37.36 -44.54
N THR A 193 -13.04 37.48 -43.21
CA THR A 193 -13.12 38.78 -42.52
C THR A 193 -11.93 38.98 -41.58
N PRO A 194 -11.52 40.24 -41.32
CA PRO A 194 -10.46 40.55 -40.35
C PRO A 194 -10.71 39.98 -38.94
N GLY A 195 -11.97 39.95 -38.47
CA GLY A 195 -12.33 39.41 -37.16
C GLY A 195 -12.10 37.90 -37.06
N HIS A 196 -12.59 37.13 -38.03
CA HIS A 196 -12.32 35.69 -38.14
C HIS A 196 -10.82 35.40 -38.23
N HIS A 197 -10.08 36.17 -39.02
CA HIS A 197 -8.62 36.05 -39.12
C HIS A 197 -7.94 36.25 -37.76
N ALA A 198 -8.27 37.34 -37.05
CA ALA A 198 -7.69 37.63 -35.74
C ALA A 198 -8.03 36.56 -34.68
N TYR A 199 -9.26 36.05 -34.69
CA TYR A 199 -9.67 34.97 -33.79
C TYR A 199 -8.95 33.65 -34.09
N ALA A 200 -8.89 33.25 -35.37
CA ALA A 200 -8.17 32.05 -35.79
C ALA A 200 -6.67 32.13 -35.48
N ALA A 201 -6.05 33.30 -35.68
CA ALA A 201 -4.66 33.56 -35.31
C ALA A 201 -4.43 33.40 -33.80
N ARG A 202 -5.35 33.93 -32.96
CA ARG A 202 -5.27 33.76 -31.50
C ARG A 202 -5.39 32.29 -31.09
N GLN A 203 -6.29 31.53 -31.71
CA GLN A 203 -6.44 30.10 -31.44
C GLN A 203 -5.20 29.31 -31.87
N ALA A 204 -4.66 29.57 -33.06
CA ALA A 204 -3.43 28.94 -33.53
C ALA A 204 -2.28 29.18 -32.55
N HIS A 205 -2.09 30.43 -32.11
CA HIS A 205 -1.06 30.79 -31.14
C HIS A 205 -1.23 30.05 -29.80
N MET A 206 -2.46 29.95 -29.28
CA MET A 206 -2.74 29.22 -28.04
C MET A 206 -2.34 27.73 -28.15
N TRP A 207 -2.74 27.05 -29.22
CA TRP A 207 -2.41 25.63 -29.42
C TRP A 207 -0.93 25.39 -29.63
N GLU A 208 -0.24 26.29 -30.34
CA GLU A 208 1.21 26.24 -30.52
C GLU A 208 1.95 26.46 -29.19
N ALA A 209 1.51 27.40 -28.36
CA ALA A 209 2.07 27.62 -27.03
C ALA A 209 1.88 26.38 -26.14
N LEU A 210 0.72 25.73 -26.18
CA LEU A 210 0.48 24.46 -25.47
C LEU A 210 1.39 23.34 -25.99
N ALA A 211 1.61 23.24 -27.31
CA ALA A 211 2.51 22.25 -27.91
C ALA A 211 3.96 22.46 -27.44
N SER A 212 4.46 23.70 -27.50
CA SER A 212 5.81 24.05 -27.04
C SER A 212 5.98 23.79 -25.55
N HIS A 213 5.00 24.19 -24.73
CA HIS A 213 5.03 23.94 -23.29
C HIS A 213 5.06 22.44 -23.00
N ALA A 214 4.12 21.66 -23.56
CA ALA A 214 4.05 20.22 -23.38
C ALA A 214 5.35 19.52 -23.81
N ALA A 215 5.90 19.87 -24.98
CA ALA A 215 7.16 19.30 -25.46
C ALA A 215 8.33 19.56 -24.48
N SER A 216 8.45 20.79 -23.96
CA SER A 216 9.48 21.15 -22.99
C SER A 216 9.31 20.40 -21.65
N SER A 217 8.09 20.33 -21.13
CA SER A 217 7.79 19.64 -19.87
C SER A 217 8.01 18.13 -19.99
N PHE A 218 7.65 17.53 -21.11
CA PHE A 218 7.82 16.08 -21.33
C PHE A 218 9.28 15.70 -21.59
N GLN A 219 10.08 16.56 -22.22
CA GLN A 219 11.53 16.34 -22.31
C GLN A 219 12.19 16.32 -20.93
N TYR A 220 11.83 17.26 -20.05
CA TYR A 220 12.31 17.27 -18.67
C TYR A 220 11.87 16.02 -17.90
N ALA A 221 10.62 15.59 -18.05
CA ALA A 221 10.08 14.41 -17.36
C ALA A 221 10.67 13.07 -17.83
N ARG A 222 11.31 13.04 -19.01
CA ARG A 222 11.97 11.84 -19.57
C ARG A 222 13.46 11.74 -19.21
N ALA A 223 14.07 12.84 -18.73
CA ALA A 223 15.48 12.90 -18.32
C ALA A 223 15.67 12.31 -16.92
#